data_AF-A0A917IK98-F1
#
_entry.id   AF-A0A917IK98-F1
#
_cell.length_a   1.000
_cell.length_b   1.000
_cell.length_c   1.000
_cell.angle_alpha   90.00
_cell.angle_beta   90.00
_cell.angle_gamma   90.00
#
_symmetry.space_group_name_H-M   'P 1'
#
loop_
_entity.id
_entity.type
_entity.pdbx_description
1 polymer ?
#
loop_
_entity_poly.entity_id
_entity_poly.type
_entity_poly.pdbx_seq_one_letter_code
_entity_poly.pdbx_strand_id
1 'polypeptide(L)'
;MSDVPRTRRSWPAWVPKWPYLVALSPVLIIGISSGGLGGLLAMVAVVGICCGIYALATGRASLMRLPHRKAASGALAGGLALMLVAGGVLSATGYAPERSEADVAAPTSQPSSDASNSVPGSPSPSPSPAPEEYVEPDAPAKVVAYVAGPSTAEVDISHKTALEVLAILPVKAPAPKAGYDRVLHFGESWLDVDGNGCDTRNDILQRDLVDVTLEGSCTVLSGTLNGPYKGEKISFKRGADTSHLVQVDHVVSLVDAWRTGAQDLTQQQRVSLANDPINLLAVEGTVKGQKSKGNAATWLPPETAFRCEYVARQVSAKATYHLWVTESEKAAIEQILRGCPEQEAFVSPFAPAPLVEEPAPAPPPPAPPQPAPPQPAPPQPAPAPVQPAPAPAHPEPAPAQPAPAQPEPAPAPPEPPAPVPQTVHPGSFCSSEGATGVTNRGTAMVCKTTAEDSRLRWRAA
;
A
#
# COMPACT_ATOMS: atom_id res chain seq x y z
N MET A 1 -1.89 -55.13 -18.28
CA MET A 1 -1.81 -55.12 -16.81
C MET A 1 -0.56 -55.88 -16.41
N SER A 2 0.42 -55.20 -15.80
CA SER A 2 1.67 -55.83 -15.35
C SER A 2 2.10 -55.09 -14.08
N ASP A 3 2.03 -55.78 -12.94
CA ASP A 3 2.36 -55.20 -11.63
C ASP A 3 3.87 -54.98 -11.48
N VAL A 4 4.26 -53.78 -11.03
CA VAL A 4 5.64 -53.46 -10.65
C VAL A 4 5.71 -53.35 -9.12
N PRO A 5 6.50 -54.18 -8.42
CA PRO A 5 6.55 -54.17 -6.97
C PRO A 5 7.25 -52.92 -6.43
N ARG A 6 6.56 -52.14 -5.58
CA ARG A 6 7.14 -50.98 -4.87
C ARG A 6 8.15 -51.43 -3.81
N THR A 7 9.44 -51.33 -4.10
CA THR A 7 10.51 -51.49 -3.10
C THR A 7 10.46 -50.37 -2.05
N ARG A 8 10.20 -50.71 -0.78
CA ARG A 8 10.37 -49.76 0.34
C ARG A 8 11.86 -49.50 0.57
N ARG A 9 12.35 -48.28 0.26
CA ARG A 9 13.67 -47.83 0.74
C ARG A 9 13.63 -47.60 2.25
N SER A 10 14.16 -48.53 3.02
CA SER A 10 14.59 -48.28 4.41
C SER A 10 15.87 -47.45 4.41
N TRP A 11 15.99 -46.50 5.33
CA TRP A 11 17.23 -45.72 5.52
C TRP A 11 18.26 -46.54 6.31
N PRO A 12 19.57 -46.41 6.00
CA PRO A 12 20.62 -47.12 6.73
C PRO A 12 20.73 -46.62 8.17
N ALA A 13 20.96 -47.56 9.11
CA ALA A 13 20.88 -47.31 10.55
C ALA A 13 22.02 -46.47 11.16
N TRP A 14 22.96 -45.97 10.32
CA TRP A 14 24.22 -45.36 10.74
C TRP A 14 24.24 -43.82 10.64
N VAL A 15 23.14 -43.17 10.25
CA VAL A 15 23.04 -41.70 10.26
C VAL A 15 22.98 -41.21 11.71
N PRO A 16 23.96 -40.41 12.20
CA PRO A 16 23.95 -39.89 13.56
C PRO A 16 22.77 -38.92 13.74
N LYS A 17 21.95 -39.15 14.78
CA LYS A 17 20.70 -38.40 15.01
C LYS A 17 20.88 -37.10 15.81
N TRP A 18 22.12 -36.78 16.21
CA TRP A 18 22.44 -35.58 16.96
C TRP A 18 21.93 -34.24 16.37
N PRO A 19 21.90 -33.99 15.04
CA PRO A 19 21.36 -32.72 14.54
C PRO A 19 19.88 -32.48 14.89
N TYR A 20 19.08 -33.54 15.10
CA TYR A 20 17.68 -33.37 15.54
C TYR A 20 17.56 -32.99 17.02
N LEU A 21 18.51 -33.42 17.88
CA LEU A 21 18.57 -33.01 19.28
C LEU A 21 19.05 -31.56 19.41
N VAL A 22 20.01 -31.16 18.58
CA VAL A 22 20.49 -29.78 18.49
C VAL A 22 19.38 -28.83 17.99
N ALA A 23 18.57 -29.24 17.01
CA ALA A 23 17.46 -28.44 16.48
C ALA A 23 16.28 -28.27 17.45
N LEU A 24 16.02 -29.22 18.36
CA LEU A 24 14.95 -29.14 19.36
C LEU A 24 15.34 -28.34 20.61
N SER A 25 16.64 -28.25 20.92
CA SER A 25 17.17 -27.52 22.08
C SER A 25 16.72 -26.04 22.15
N PRO A 26 16.85 -25.20 21.10
CA PRO A 26 16.45 -23.79 21.19
C PRO A 26 14.94 -23.60 21.40
N VAL A 27 14.10 -24.46 20.84
CA VAL A 27 12.63 -24.38 21.01
C VAL A 27 12.21 -24.61 22.46
N LEU A 28 12.85 -25.57 23.13
CA LEU A 28 12.61 -25.85 24.55
C LEU A 28 13.14 -24.72 25.46
N ILE A 29 14.29 -24.12 25.12
CA ILE A 29 14.88 -23.00 25.87
C ILE A 29 13.99 -21.74 25.76
N ILE A 30 13.49 -21.43 24.56
CA ILE A 30 12.57 -20.30 24.34
C ILE A 30 11.30 -20.46 25.19
N GLY A 31 10.69 -21.64 25.20
CA GLY A 31 9.48 -21.92 26.00
C GLY A 31 9.66 -21.73 27.51
N ILE A 32 10.85 -22.00 28.05
CA ILE A 32 11.18 -21.75 29.47
C ILE A 32 11.31 -20.25 29.72
N SER A 33 11.97 -19.51 28.82
CA SER A 33 12.26 -18.08 28.98
C SER A 33 11.03 -17.15 28.92
N SER A 34 9.94 -17.57 28.27
CA SER A 34 8.76 -16.73 28.03
C SER A 34 7.52 -17.08 28.85
N GLY A 35 7.49 -18.22 29.56
CA GLY A 35 6.28 -18.67 30.27
C GLY A 35 6.50 -19.77 31.32
N GLY A 36 7.74 -20.01 31.77
CA GLY A 36 8.05 -21.01 32.78
C GLY A 36 7.60 -22.43 32.41
N LEU A 37 7.11 -23.19 33.38
CA LEU A 37 6.64 -24.57 33.17
C LEU A 37 5.45 -24.65 32.19
N GLY A 38 4.57 -23.64 32.17
CA GLY A 38 3.45 -23.58 31.23
C GLY A 38 3.90 -23.43 29.79
N GLY A 39 4.87 -22.54 29.53
CA GLY A 39 5.47 -22.36 28.21
C GLY A 39 6.20 -23.62 27.71
N LEU A 40 6.90 -24.32 28.60
CA LEU A 40 7.53 -25.62 28.29
C LEU A 40 6.50 -26.68 27.88
N LEU A 41 5.40 -26.83 28.64
CA LEU A 41 4.33 -27.79 28.34
C LEU A 41 3.61 -27.46 27.03
N ALA A 42 3.36 -26.18 26.74
CA ALA A 42 2.78 -25.74 25.47
C ALA A 42 3.69 -26.08 24.27
N MET A 43 5.02 -25.88 24.37
CA MET A 43 5.95 -26.27 23.30
C MET A 43 6.02 -27.79 23.10
N VAL A 44 6.02 -28.58 24.18
CA VAL A 44 5.96 -30.05 24.09
C VAL A 44 4.65 -30.51 23.43
N ALA A 45 3.52 -29.87 23.75
CA ALA A 45 2.24 -30.14 23.12
C ALA A 45 2.26 -29.86 21.60
N VAL A 46 2.79 -28.72 21.17
CA VAL A 46 2.94 -28.36 19.74
C VAL A 46 3.81 -29.39 19.00
N VAL A 47 4.98 -29.76 19.56
CA VAL A 47 5.87 -30.76 18.94
C VAL A 47 5.16 -32.12 18.80
N GLY A 48 4.37 -32.53 19.80
CA GLY A 48 3.55 -33.75 19.75
C GLY A 48 2.47 -33.69 18.65
N ILE A 49 1.74 -32.58 18.56
CA ILE A 49 0.71 -32.33 17.53
C ILE A 49 1.34 -32.38 16.12
N CYS A 50 2.41 -31.64 15.88
CA CYS A 50 3.11 -31.63 14.59
C CYS A 50 3.65 -33.02 14.20
N CYS A 51 4.22 -33.76 15.16
CA CYS A 51 4.69 -35.13 14.92
C CYS A 51 3.54 -36.12 14.62
N GLY A 52 2.36 -35.92 15.22
CA GLY A 52 1.15 -36.70 14.97
C GLY A 52 0.57 -36.41 13.57
N ILE A 53 0.38 -35.12 13.24
CA ILE A 53 -0.12 -34.66 11.92
C ILE A 53 0.80 -35.16 10.80
N TYR A 54 2.13 -34.97 10.92
CA TYR A 54 3.09 -35.43 9.93
C TYR A 54 3.02 -36.95 9.70
N ALA A 55 2.92 -37.74 10.77
CA ALA A 55 2.82 -39.20 10.68
C ALA A 55 1.50 -39.67 10.06
N LEU A 56 0.39 -38.98 10.34
CA LEU A 56 -0.92 -39.28 9.75
C LEU A 56 -1.00 -38.88 8.27
N ALA A 57 -0.45 -37.73 7.90
CA ALA A 57 -0.47 -37.20 6.53
C ALA A 57 0.49 -37.93 5.58
N THR A 58 1.70 -38.27 6.04
CA THR A 58 2.73 -38.89 5.18
C THR A 58 2.77 -40.41 5.24
N GLY A 59 2.13 -41.02 6.25
CA GLY A 59 2.24 -42.47 6.52
C GLY A 59 3.66 -42.94 6.89
N ARG A 60 4.58 -42.01 7.17
CA ARG A 60 5.97 -42.27 7.57
C ARG A 60 6.12 -42.07 9.08
N ALA A 61 7.04 -42.81 9.70
CA ALA A 61 7.35 -42.62 11.11
C ALA A 61 7.97 -41.23 11.32
N SER A 62 7.38 -40.43 12.20
CA SER A 62 7.95 -39.15 12.65
C SER A 62 9.15 -39.38 13.58
N LEU A 63 9.82 -38.30 14.00
CA LEU A 63 11.01 -38.34 14.84
C LEU A 63 10.81 -39.12 16.17
N MET A 64 9.57 -39.17 16.67
CA MET A 64 9.17 -39.96 17.85
C MET A 64 9.02 -41.48 17.62
N ARG A 65 9.37 -42.02 16.44
CA ARG A 65 9.31 -43.47 16.11
C ARG A 65 7.96 -44.13 16.41
N LEU A 66 6.85 -43.41 16.20
CA LEU A 66 5.49 -43.94 16.40
C LEU A 66 5.21 -45.07 15.40
N PRO A 67 5.07 -46.35 15.83
CA PRO A 67 5.19 -47.50 14.93
C PRO A 67 3.90 -47.85 14.17
N HIS A 68 2.75 -47.26 14.53
CA HIS A 68 1.49 -47.49 13.85
C HIS A 68 0.52 -46.31 13.99
N ARG A 69 -0.48 -46.21 13.09
CA ARG A 69 -1.44 -45.07 13.04
C ARG A 69 -2.13 -44.80 14.39
N LYS A 70 -2.43 -45.85 15.18
CA LYS A 70 -3.02 -45.73 16.53
C LYS A 70 -2.12 -44.94 17.51
N ALA A 71 -0.80 -45.10 17.42
CA ALA A 71 0.16 -44.34 18.23
C ALA A 71 0.27 -42.88 17.77
N ALA A 72 0.13 -42.61 16.47
CA ALA A 72 0.07 -41.24 15.94
C ALA A 72 -1.20 -40.50 16.39
N SER A 73 -2.37 -41.17 16.38
CA SER A 73 -3.60 -40.63 16.96
C SER A 73 -3.46 -40.37 18.47
N GLY A 74 -2.79 -41.26 19.21
CA GLY A 74 -2.50 -41.06 20.63
C GLY A 74 -1.60 -39.86 20.92
N ALA A 75 -0.55 -39.65 20.12
CA ALA A 75 0.34 -38.49 20.25
C ALA A 75 -0.38 -37.17 19.93
N LEU A 76 -1.24 -37.15 18.90
CA LEU A 76 -2.06 -36.00 18.55
C LEU A 76 -3.08 -35.66 19.66
N ALA A 77 -3.81 -36.67 20.16
CA ALA A 77 -4.78 -36.50 21.24
C ALA A 77 -4.12 -36.06 22.56
N GLY A 78 -2.97 -36.64 22.91
CA GLY A 78 -2.19 -36.24 24.08
C GLY A 78 -1.66 -34.82 23.99
N GLY A 79 -1.18 -34.40 22.81
CA GLY A 79 -0.75 -33.01 22.57
C GLY A 79 -1.91 -32.01 22.69
N LEU A 80 -3.07 -32.31 22.10
CA LEU A 80 -4.28 -31.47 22.22
C LEU A 80 -4.77 -31.37 23.68
N ALA A 81 -4.78 -32.48 24.42
CA ALA A 81 -5.13 -32.48 25.84
C ALA A 81 -4.15 -31.65 26.69
N LEU A 82 -2.84 -31.74 26.42
CA LEU A 82 -1.82 -30.97 27.13
C LEU A 82 -1.91 -29.46 26.81
N MET A 83 -2.27 -29.10 25.57
CA MET A 83 -2.59 -27.71 25.18
C MET A 83 -3.77 -27.13 25.99
N LEU A 84 -4.84 -27.90 26.19
CA LEU A 84 -6.00 -27.47 26.97
C LEU A 84 -5.65 -27.27 28.45
N VAL A 85 -4.83 -28.15 29.03
CA VAL A 85 -4.33 -27.99 30.41
C VAL A 85 -3.40 -26.78 30.54
N ALA A 86 -2.50 -26.54 29.58
CA ALA A 86 -1.63 -25.36 29.59
C ALA A 86 -2.42 -24.05 29.44
N GLY A 87 -3.48 -24.03 28.61
CA GLY A 87 -4.37 -22.87 28.46
C GLY A 87 -5.14 -22.54 29.73
N GLY A 88 -5.51 -23.54 30.54
CA GLY A 88 -6.20 -23.33 31.82
C GLY A 88 -5.39 -22.60 32.90
N VAL A 89 -4.05 -22.55 32.76
CA VAL A 89 -3.17 -21.89 33.74
C VAL A 89 -3.01 -20.38 33.49
N LEU A 90 -3.36 -19.88 32.30
CA LEU A 90 -3.19 -18.45 31.95
C LEU A 90 -4.34 -17.54 32.44
N SER A 91 -5.44 -18.09 32.95
CA SER A 91 -6.58 -17.30 33.45
C SER A 91 -6.54 -17.01 34.96
N ALA A 92 -5.41 -17.30 35.63
CA ALA A 92 -5.28 -17.24 37.10
C ALA A 92 -4.20 -16.27 37.61
N THR A 93 -3.94 -15.16 36.90
CA THR A 93 -3.20 -14.00 37.45
C THR A 93 -3.82 -12.68 36.97
N GLY A 94 -4.92 -12.27 37.60
CA GLY A 94 -5.49 -10.94 37.40
C GLY A 94 -4.58 -9.86 38.00
N TYR A 95 -3.86 -9.13 37.15
CA TYR A 95 -3.11 -7.95 37.57
C TYR A 95 -4.09 -6.78 37.75
N ALA A 96 -4.25 -6.31 39.00
CA ALA A 96 -5.11 -5.19 39.33
C ALA A 96 -4.44 -3.84 38.99
N PRO A 97 -5.20 -2.82 38.56
CA PRO A 97 -4.72 -1.44 38.51
C PRO A 97 -4.95 -0.74 39.87
N GLU A 98 -3.94 -0.04 40.37
CA GLU A 98 -4.07 0.85 41.54
C GLU A 98 -4.93 2.09 41.22
N ARG A 99 -5.83 2.45 42.13
CA ARG A 99 -6.34 3.82 42.29
C ARG A 99 -6.72 4.08 43.75
N SER A 100 -6.43 5.31 44.20
CA SER A 100 -6.43 5.74 45.60
C SER A 100 -7.81 5.82 46.27
N GLU A 101 -7.76 5.95 47.59
CA GLU A 101 -8.87 5.96 48.55
C GLU A 101 -9.99 6.98 48.29
N ALA A 102 -11.23 6.62 48.62
CA ALA A 102 -11.96 7.24 49.75
C ALA A 102 -13.28 6.53 50.12
N ASP A 103 -13.48 6.35 51.43
CA ASP A 103 -14.73 6.32 52.20
C ASP A 103 -15.85 5.23 52.07
N VAL A 104 -15.90 4.44 53.16
CA VAL A 104 -17.07 4.24 54.07
C VAL A 104 -18.14 3.15 53.80
N ALA A 105 -18.39 2.41 54.90
CA ALA A 105 -19.55 1.57 55.27
C ALA A 105 -19.61 0.10 54.79
N ALA A 106 -19.86 -0.77 55.78
CA ALA A 106 -20.16 -2.20 55.70
C ALA A 106 -21.47 -2.45 56.52
N PRO A 107 -21.94 -3.69 56.80
CA PRO A 107 -21.63 -5.02 56.24
C PRO A 107 -22.90 -5.89 55.92
N THR A 108 -22.71 -7.20 55.74
CA THR A 108 -23.71 -8.33 55.82
C THR A 108 -24.65 -8.50 54.60
N SER A 109 -24.92 -9.71 54.06
CA SER A 109 -24.89 -11.08 54.63
C SER A 109 -24.58 -12.20 53.62
N GLN A 110 -24.14 -13.36 54.12
CA GLN A 110 -24.09 -14.69 53.47
C GLN A 110 -25.50 -15.35 53.37
N PRO A 111 -25.66 -16.61 52.87
CA PRO A 111 -25.19 -17.25 51.62
C PRO A 111 -26.34 -18.06 50.92
N SER A 112 -25.99 -19.05 50.08
CA SER A 112 -26.86 -20.15 49.59
C SER A 112 -27.87 -19.81 48.49
N SER A 113 -28.23 -20.71 47.55
CA SER A 113 -27.70 -22.05 47.22
C SER A 113 -28.17 -22.49 45.81
N ASP A 114 -27.68 -23.67 45.42
CA ASP A 114 -28.31 -24.66 44.55
C ASP A 114 -28.03 -24.70 43.05
N ALA A 115 -28.01 -25.96 42.58
CA ALA A 115 -27.61 -26.36 41.25
C ALA A 115 -28.82 -26.78 40.41
N SER A 116 -28.70 -26.69 39.09
CA SER A 116 -29.38 -27.62 38.18
C SER A 116 -28.66 -27.70 36.84
N ASN A 117 -28.20 -28.91 36.51
CA ASN A 117 -27.82 -29.27 35.15
C ASN A 117 -29.06 -29.31 34.26
N SER A 118 -29.01 -28.64 33.10
CA SER A 118 -29.99 -28.81 32.02
C SER A 118 -29.32 -28.72 30.66
N VAL A 119 -29.22 -29.87 30.00
CA VAL A 119 -28.86 -30.11 28.59
C VAL A 119 -29.77 -31.28 28.16
N PRO A 120 -30.40 -31.33 26.96
CA PRO A 120 -29.97 -30.70 25.70
C PRO A 120 -31.05 -29.88 24.94
N GLY A 121 -30.59 -29.11 23.96
CA GLY A 121 -31.42 -28.54 22.90
C GLY A 121 -30.60 -28.34 21.62
N SER A 122 -30.79 -29.21 20.63
CA SER A 122 -30.19 -29.09 19.30
C SER A 122 -31.25 -28.70 18.28
N PRO A 123 -31.03 -27.66 17.48
CA PRO A 123 -31.62 -27.61 16.14
C PRO A 123 -30.63 -27.22 15.03
N SER A 124 -30.70 -28.00 13.94
CA SER A 124 -30.43 -27.71 12.52
C SER A 124 -29.24 -26.86 12.03
N PRO A 125 -28.61 -27.26 10.90
CA PRO A 125 -27.57 -26.47 10.24
C PRO A 125 -28.14 -25.27 9.48
N SER A 126 -27.52 -24.10 9.65
CA SER A 126 -27.66 -22.96 8.73
C SER A 126 -26.64 -23.09 7.59
N PRO A 127 -26.93 -22.63 6.36
CA PRO A 127 -26.19 -23.06 5.18
C PRO A 127 -24.78 -22.46 5.11
N SER A 128 -23.85 -23.25 4.56
CA SER A 128 -22.53 -22.76 4.14
C SER A 128 -22.71 -21.69 3.07
N PRO A 129 -22.03 -20.52 3.16
CA PRO A 129 -21.86 -19.68 1.99
C PRO A 129 -21.11 -20.47 0.91
N ALA A 130 -21.50 -20.28 -0.34
CA ALA A 130 -20.78 -20.79 -1.50
C ALA A 130 -19.45 -20.02 -1.68
N PRO A 131 -18.48 -20.54 -2.46
CA PRO A 131 -17.27 -19.79 -2.76
C PRO A 131 -17.62 -18.50 -3.48
N GLU A 132 -17.12 -17.36 -3.00
CA GLU A 132 -17.23 -16.10 -3.74
C GLU A 132 -16.41 -16.22 -5.03
N GLU A 133 -17.10 -16.08 -6.16
CA GLU A 133 -16.53 -16.10 -7.50
C GLU A 133 -15.66 -14.85 -7.68
N TYR A 134 -14.39 -15.04 -8.03
CA TYR A 134 -13.45 -13.94 -8.25
C TYR A 134 -13.82 -13.21 -9.55
N VAL A 135 -14.62 -12.15 -9.43
CA VAL A 135 -14.88 -11.22 -10.53
C VAL A 135 -13.64 -10.32 -10.67
N GLU A 136 -12.85 -10.60 -11.71
CA GLU A 136 -11.81 -9.68 -12.20
C GLU A 136 -12.53 -8.39 -12.68
N PRO A 137 -12.17 -7.18 -12.19
CA PRO A 137 -12.86 -5.97 -12.60
C PRO A 137 -12.59 -5.70 -14.08
N ASP A 138 -13.66 -5.63 -14.87
CA ASP A 138 -13.62 -5.30 -16.30
C ASP A 138 -12.84 -4.01 -16.56
N ALA A 139 -12.14 -3.99 -17.70
CA ALA A 139 -11.21 -2.93 -18.07
C ALA A 139 -11.84 -1.52 -18.01
N PRO A 140 -11.15 -0.52 -17.44
CA PRO A 140 -11.65 0.85 -17.39
C PRO A 140 -11.71 1.46 -18.80
N ALA A 141 -12.69 2.34 -19.00
CA ALA A 141 -12.94 2.97 -20.29
C ALA A 141 -11.75 3.85 -20.76
N LYS A 142 -11.39 3.64 -22.03
CA LYS A 142 -10.52 4.45 -22.90
C LYS A 142 -10.08 5.81 -22.34
N VAL A 143 -8.91 5.84 -21.72
CA VAL A 143 -8.21 7.08 -21.35
C VAL A 143 -7.43 7.59 -22.57
N VAL A 144 -7.26 8.90 -22.69
CA VAL A 144 -6.68 9.57 -23.87
C VAL A 144 -5.20 9.20 -24.02
N ALA A 145 -4.77 8.79 -25.21
CA ALA A 145 -3.35 8.59 -25.52
C ALA A 145 -2.60 9.94 -25.46
N TYR A 146 -1.53 10.01 -24.68
CA TYR A 146 -0.70 11.21 -24.52
C TYR A 146 0.59 11.08 -25.34
N VAL A 147 0.72 11.91 -26.37
CA VAL A 147 1.82 11.84 -27.35
C VAL A 147 3.10 12.43 -26.78
N ALA A 148 4.23 11.73 -26.91
CA ALA A 148 5.55 12.23 -26.55
C ALA A 148 6.05 13.30 -27.54
N GLY A 149 6.62 14.38 -27.00
CA GLY A 149 7.30 15.45 -27.77
C GLY A 149 8.84 15.33 -27.68
N PRO A 150 9.59 15.93 -28.64
CA PRO A 150 11.04 15.76 -28.73
C PRO A 150 11.81 16.55 -27.66
N SER A 151 13.00 16.04 -27.32
CA SER A 151 13.79 16.41 -26.14
C SER A 151 14.96 17.37 -26.44
N THR A 152 15.42 18.06 -25.39
CA THR A 152 16.78 18.62 -25.33
C THR A 152 17.40 18.39 -23.95
N ALA A 153 18.58 17.77 -23.94
CA ALA A 153 19.45 17.54 -22.77
C ALA A 153 18.98 16.53 -21.70
N GLU A 154 18.49 15.37 -22.12
CA GLU A 154 18.54 14.15 -21.29
C GLU A 154 20.00 13.74 -20.98
N VAL A 155 20.18 12.99 -19.88
CA VAL A 155 21.45 12.30 -19.61
C VAL A 155 21.55 11.16 -20.61
N ASP A 156 22.37 11.33 -21.65
CA ASP A 156 22.62 10.27 -22.62
C ASP A 156 23.35 9.09 -21.94
N ILE A 157 22.59 8.08 -21.56
CA ILE A 157 23.06 6.81 -21.02
C ILE A 157 23.25 5.74 -22.12
N SER A 158 23.02 6.09 -23.39
CA SER A 158 23.24 5.19 -24.52
C SER A 158 24.70 4.77 -24.57
N HIS A 159 24.94 3.47 -24.83
CA HIS A 159 26.27 2.88 -24.90
C HIS A 159 27.13 3.02 -23.63
N LYS A 160 26.53 3.33 -22.46
CA LYS A 160 27.21 3.29 -21.16
C LYS A 160 27.04 1.95 -20.48
N THR A 161 28.04 1.54 -19.73
CA THR A 161 27.89 0.47 -18.74
C THR A 161 27.01 0.96 -17.58
N ALA A 162 26.30 0.04 -16.94
CA ALA A 162 25.54 0.33 -15.72
C ALA A 162 26.45 0.86 -14.59
N LEU A 163 27.74 0.52 -14.60
CA LEU A 163 28.72 1.01 -13.62
C LEU A 163 29.06 2.49 -13.83
N GLU A 164 29.20 2.94 -15.08
CA GLU A 164 29.36 4.36 -15.41
C GLU A 164 28.10 5.18 -15.07
N VAL A 165 26.91 4.63 -15.34
CA VAL A 165 25.65 5.31 -14.98
C VAL A 165 25.48 5.38 -13.45
N LEU A 166 25.86 4.34 -12.70
CA LEU A 166 25.89 4.39 -11.22
C LEU A 166 26.83 5.47 -10.68
N ALA A 167 27.96 5.70 -11.36
CA ALA A 167 28.94 6.69 -10.92
C ALA A 167 28.34 8.11 -10.88
N ILE A 168 27.49 8.47 -11.86
CA ILE A 168 26.85 9.78 -11.99
C ILE A 168 25.55 9.96 -11.21
N LEU A 169 24.93 8.87 -10.70
CA LEU A 169 23.73 8.98 -9.88
C LEU A 169 24.00 9.77 -8.58
N PRO A 170 23.15 10.75 -8.23
CA PRO A 170 23.25 11.43 -6.94
C PRO A 170 23.12 10.43 -5.78
N VAL A 171 23.84 10.70 -4.69
CA VAL A 171 23.76 9.92 -3.46
C VAL A 171 23.16 10.79 -2.36
N LYS A 172 22.02 10.39 -1.81
CA LYS A 172 21.34 11.12 -0.73
C LYS A 172 20.68 10.16 0.26
N ALA A 173 20.34 10.64 1.45
CA ALA A 173 19.47 9.91 2.36
C ALA A 173 18.07 9.72 1.72
N PRO A 174 17.33 8.65 2.05
CA PRO A 174 15.99 8.44 1.53
C PRO A 174 15.02 9.42 2.20
N ALA A 175 14.18 10.07 1.39
CA ALA A 175 13.15 11.00 1.86
C ALA A 175 12.09 10.30 2.75
N PRO A 176 11.32 11.07 3.53
CA PRO A 176 10.18 10.56 4.28
C PRO A 176 9.19 9.82 3.36
N LYS A 177 8.58 8.76 3.88
CA LYS A 177 7.50 8.01 3.20
C LYS A 177 6.11 8.65 3.43
N ALA A 178 6.07 9.87 3.96
CA ALA A 178 4.85 10.63 4.18
C ALA A 178 4.16 10.91 2.84
N GLY A 179 2.83 11.03 2.85
CA GLY A 179 2.04 11.28 1.65
C GLY A 179 2.00 10.17 0.60
N TYR A 180 2.80 9.10 0.69
CA TYR A 180 2.78 8.03 -0.30
C TYR A 180 1.42 7.33 -0.38
N ASP A 181 0.75 7.53 -1.49
CA ASP A 181 -0.32 6.69 -2.04
C ASP A 181 0.12 6.18 -3.43
N ARG A 182 -0.22 4.94 -3.77
CA ARG A 182 0.19 4.36 -5.06
C ARG A 182 -0.64 4.92 -6.21
N VAL A 183 -1.96 4.92 -6.08
CA VAL A 183 -2.88 5.25 -7.17
C VAL A 183 -2.89 6.75 -7.42
N LEU A 184 -2.95 7.54 -6.35
CA LEU A 184 -2.99 9.00 -6.45
C LEU A 184 -1.73 9.55 -7.14
N HIS A 185 -0.55 9.01 -6.86
CA HIS A 185 0.71 9.56 -7.35
C HIS A 185 1.26 8.89 -8.61
N PHE A 186 0.98 7.60 -8.83
CA PHE A 186 1.52 6.85 -9.97
C PHE A 186 0.45 6.39 -10.97
N GLY A 187 -0.81 6.76 -10.74
CA GLY A 187 -1.95 6.37 -11.56
C GLY A 187 -2.51 4.99 -11.20
N GLU A 188 -3.62 4.64 -11.86
CA GLU A 188 -4.12 3.27 -11.85
C GLU A 188 -3.10 2.30 -12.44
N SER A 189 -3.17 1.03 -12.02
CA SER A 189 -2.21 0.04 -12.53
C SER A 189 -2.59 -0.41 -13.95
N TRP A 190 -1.57 -0.54 -14.81
CA TRP A 190 -1.70 -1.04 -16.18
C TRP A 190 -2.46 -0.07 -17.09
N LEU A 191 -1.91 1.13 -17.24
CA LEU A 191 -2.37 2.08 -18.26
C LEU A 191 -1.80 1.69 -19.63
N ASP A 192 -2.50 2.07 -20.70
CA ASP A 192 -1.96 2.15 -22.06
C ASP A 192 -1.21 3.49 -22.17
N VAL A 193 0.12 3.46 -22.06
CA VAL A 193 0.96 4.68 -21.96
C VAL A 193 1.72 5.03 -23.24
N ASP A 194 1.89 4.10 -24.19
CA ASP A 194 2.35 4.41 -25.55
C ASP A 194 1.18 4.64 -26.53
N GLY A 195 -0.06 4.33 -26.14
CA GLY A 195 -1.23 4.44 -27.00
C GLY A 195 -1.34 3.31 -28.03
N ASN A 196 -0.67 2.18 -27.79
CA ASN A 196 -0.64 1.05 -28.72
C ASN A 196 -1.96 0.25 -28.74
N GLY A 197 -2.84 0.45 -27.75
CA GLY A 197 -4.12 -0.23 -27.58
C GLY A 197 -4.09 -1.40 -26.60
N CYS A 198 -2.93 -1.72 -26.04
CA CYS A 198 -2.71 -2.72 -25.01
C CYS A 198 -2.44 -2.04 -23.65
N ASP A 199 -2.83 -2.68 -22.57
CA ASP A 199 -2.37 -2.24 -21.24
C ASP A 199 -0.93 -2.71 -20.98
N THR A 200 -0.20 -1.91 -20.19
CA THR A 200 1.19 -2.19 -19.82
C THR A 200 1.41 -3.60 -19.24
N ARG A 201 0.42 -4.23 -18.58
CA ARG A 201 0.61 -5.60 -18.08
C ARG A 201 0.71 -6.57 -19.23
N ASN A 202 -0.18 -6.45 -20.21
CA ASN A 202 -0.16 -7.26 -21.41
C ASN A 202 1.12 -7.02 -22.23
N ASP A 203 1.60 -5.78 -22.37
CA ASP A 203 2.89 -5.51 -23.05
C ASP A 203 4.07 -6.24 -22.38
N ILE A 204 4.18 -6.16 -21.06
CA ILE A 204 5.24 -6.83 -20.30
C ILE A 204 5.10 -8.35 -20.35
N LEU A 205 3.87 -8.90 -20.31
CA LEU A 205 3.64 -10.33 -20.48
C LEU A 205 3.97 -10.80 -21.92
N GLN A 206 3.70 -10.00 -22.95
CA GLN A 206 4.09 -10.33 -24.33
C GLN A 206 5.62 -10.32 -24.51
N ARG A 207 6.31 -9.37 -23.85
CA ARG A 207 7.78 -9.24 -23.91
C ARG A 207 8.50 -10.36 -23.16
N ASP A 208 8.03 -10.73 -21.97
CA ASP A 208 8.79 -11.59 -21.03
C ASP A 208 8.39 -13.07 -21.03
N LEU A 209 7.23 -13.42 -21.60
CA LEU A 209 6.83 -14.81 -21.76
C LEU A 209 7.27 -15.35 -23.12
N VAL A 210 7.61 -16.64 -23.17
CA VAL A 210 7.80 -17.39 -24.43
C VAL A 210 6.56 -18.23 -24.75
N ASP A 211 6.43 -18.70 -25.98
CA ASP A 211 5.31 -19.53 -26.44
C ASP A 211 3.93 -18.89 -26.19
N VAL A 212 3.85 -17.57 -26.41
CA VAL A 212 2.68 -16.74 -26.09
C VAL A 212 1.48 -17.05 -26.99
N THR A 213 0.30 -17.15 -26.38
CA THR A 213 -1.00 -17.17 -27.08
C THR A 213 -1.79 -15.91 -26.73
N LEU A 214 -2.27 -15.22 -27.77
CA LEU A 214 -3.01 -13.96 -27.66
C LEU A 214 -4.50 -14.14 -27.97
N GLU A 215 -5.33 -13.30 -27.36
CA GLU A 215 -6.66 -12.92 -27.83
C GLU A 215 -6.60 -11.50 -28.40
N GLY A 216 -7.02 -11.35 -29.65
CA GLY A 216 -6.77 -10.12 -30.41
C GLY A 216 -5.28 -9.84 -30.58
N SER A 217 -4.89 -8.57 -30.46
CA SER A 217 -3.50 -8.10 -30.56
C SER A 217 -2.80 -7.92 -29.19
N CYS A 218 -3.55 -7.95 -28.09
CA CYS A 218 -3.07 -7.49 -26.79
C CYS A 218 -3.18 -8.54 -25.67
N THR A 219 -4.33 -9.22 -25.57
CA THR A 219 -4.65 -9.98 -24.36
C THR A 219 -3.87 -11.29 -24.32
N VAL A 220 -2.86 -11.37 -23.46
CA VAL A 220 -2.12 -12.61 -23.22
C VAL A 220 -3.01 -13.61 -22.51
N LEU A 221 -3.35 -14.71 -23.20
CA LEU A 221 -4.12 -15.83 -22.65
C LEU A 221 -3.22 -16.88 -21.99
N SER A 222 -2.05 -17.15 -22.56
CA SER A 222 -1.07 -18.09 -21.99
C SER A 222 0.34 -17.87 -22.54
N GLY A 223 1.33 -18.48 -21.89
CA GLY A 223 2.74 -18.48 -22.26
C GLY A 223 3.57 -19.20 -21.20
N THR A 224 4.90 -19.18 -21.32
CA THR A 224 5.81 -19.71 -20.30
C THR A 224 6.75 -18.61 -19.82
N LEU A 225 6.74 -18.34 -18.52
CA LEU A 225 7.73 -17.48 -17.88
C LEU A 225 9.01 -18.30 -17.66
N ASN A 226 10.14 -17.79 -18.13
CA ASN A 226 11.45 -18.19 -17.62
C ASN A 226 11.81 -17.22 -16.49
N GLY A 227 11.51 -17.60 -15.25
CA GLY A 227 11.47 -16.69 -14.11
C GLY A 227 12.84 -16.06 -13.79
N PRO A 228 12.97 -14.72 -13.84
CA PRO A 228 14.27 -14.08 -13.67
C PRO A 228 14.72 -14.01 -12.20
N TYR A 229 13.82 -14.11 -11.21
CA TYR A 229 14.22 -13.92 -9.81
C TYR A 229 14.65 -15.22 -9.10
N LYS A 230 14.19 -16.40 -9.54
CA LYS A 230 14.61 -17.72 -9.01
C LYS A 230 15.09 -18.70 -10.08
N GLY A 231 14.94 -18.40 -11.38
CA GLY A 231 15.18 -19.38 -12.45
C GLY A 231 14.06 -20.42 -12.60
N GLU A 232 12.89 -20.22 -11.98
CA GLU A 232 11.76 -21.16 -12.06
C GLU A 232 11.00 -20.98 -13.39
N LYS A 233 10.74 -22.07 -14.11
CA LYS A 233 9.82 -22.03 -15.28
C LYS A 233 8.38 -22.17 -14.82
N ILE A 234 7.52 -21.24 -15.23
CA ILE A 234 6.09 -21.21 -14.85
C ILE A 234 5.25 -21.11 -16.12
N SER A 235 4.40 -22.11 -16.37
CA SER A 235 3.37 -22.03 -17.40
C SER A 235 2.27 -21.07 -16.93
N PHE A 236 2.16 -19.93 -17.60
CA PHE A 236 1.11 -18.95 -17.41
C PHE A 236 -0.11 -19.31 -18.26
N LYS A 237 -1.28 -19.24 -17.64
CA LYS A 237 -2.60 -19.23 -18.28
C LYS A 237 -3.48 -18.25 -17.51
N ARG A 238 -3.99 -17.23 -18.20
CA ARG A 238 -4.89 -16.21 -17.65
C ARG A 238 -6.08 -16.89 -16.97
N GLY A 239 -6.29 -16.54 -15.70
CA GLY A 239 -7.32 -17.11 -14.83
C GLY A 239 -6.79 -17.39 -13.42
N ALA A 240 -7.70 -17.75 -12.51
CA ALA A 240 -7.40 -17.91 -11.07
C ALA A 240 -6.21 -18.84 -10.78
N ASP A 241 -6.09 -19.94 -11.53
CA ASP A 241 -5.12 -21.02 -11.27
C ASP A 241 -3.65 -20.59 -11.34
N THR A 242 -3.29 -19.69 -12.28
CA THR A 242 -1.87 -19.34 -12.51
C THR A 242 -1.58 -17.85 -12.67
N SER A 243 -2.59 -16.98 -12.84
CA SER A 243 -2.36 -15.52 -12.88
C SER A 243 -1.65 -15.00 -11.63
N HIS A 244 -1.85 -15.62 -10.47
CA HIS A 244 -1.17 -15.24 -9.23
C HIS A 244 0.31 -15.71 -9.17
N LEU A 245 0.70 -16.69 -9.98
CA LEU A 245 2.07 -17.23 -10.05
C LEU A 245 2.99 -16.37 -10.92
N VAL A 246 2.45 -15.63 -11.90
CA VAL A 246 3.19 -14.68 -12.74
C VAL A 246 2.71 -13.26 -12.49
N GLN A 247 3.60 -12.41 -12.00
CA GLN A 247 3.27 -11.05 -11.59
C GLN A 247 4.24 -10.06 -12.23
N VAL A 248 3.73 -8.92 -12.68
CA VAL A 248 4.59 -7.83 -13.17
C VAL A 248 5.08 -7.01 -11.98
N ASP A 249 6.39 -6.94 -11.78
CA ASP A 249 7.07 -6.26 -10.68
C ASP A 249 7.75 -4.95 -11.10
N HIS A 250 7.71 -3.97 -10.20
CA HIS A 250 8.42 -2.70 -10.30
C HIS A 250 9.85 -2.87 -9.79
N VAL A 251 10.83 -3.02 -10.69
CA VAL A 251 12.24 -3.32 -10.39
C VAL A 251 12.78 -2.36 -9.32
N VAL A 252 12.64 -1.05 -9.56
CA VAL A 252 12.64 -0.01 -8.52
C VAL A 252 11.21 0.10 -7.99
N SER A 253 10.99 -0.33 -6.74
CA SER A 253 9.64 -0.30 -6.17
C SER A 253 9.11 1.15 -6.08
N LEU A 254 7.82 1.38 -6.35
CA LEU A 254 7.27 2.75 -6.33
C LEU A 254 7.40 3.46 -4.97
N VAL A 255 7.48 2.69 -3.87
CA VAL A 255 7.78 3.24 -2.53
C VAL A 255 9.24 3.69 -2.41
N ASP A 256 10.17 2.95 -3.02
CA ASP A 256 11.58 3.36 -3.07
C ASP A 256 11.74 4.59 -3.97
N ALA A 257 11.15 4.58 -5.16
CA ALA A 257 11.12 5.74 -6.05
C ALA A 257 10.57 7.00 -5.37
N TRP A 258 9.45 6.90 -4.65
CA TRP A 258 8.90 8.00 -3.85
C TRP A 258 9.90 8.55 -2.84
N ARG A 259 10.67 7.68 -2.19
CA ARG A 259 11.70 8.07 -1.21
C ARG A 259 13.03 8.47 -1.85
N THR A 260 13.17 8.35 -3.16
CA THR A 260 14.42 8.60 -3.89
C THR A 260 14.28 9.56 -5.07
N GLY A 261 13.19 10.34 -5.13
CA GLY A 261 13.05 11.48 -6.05
C GLY A 261 11.69 11.63 -6.72
N ALA A 262 10.84 10.60 -6.70
CA ALA A 262 9.52 10.68 -7.35
C ALA A 262 8.54 11.67 -6.68
N GLN A 263 8.88 12.20 -5.51
CA GLN A 263 8.20 13.35 -4.90
C GLN A 263 8.38 14.65 -5.72
N ASP A 264 9.54 14.83 -6.35
CA ASP A 264 9.90 16.03 -7.12
C ASP A 264 9.46 15.93 -8.60
N LEU A 265 9.08 14.72 -9.04
CA LEU A 265 8.54 14.47 -10.38
C LEU A 265 7.11 15.02 -10.55
N THR A 266 6.75 15.36 -11.79
CA THR A 266 5.34 15.63 -12.12
C THR A 266 4.51 14.35 -12.10
N GLN A 267 3.18 14.51 -12.07
CA GLN A 267 2.27 13.36 -12.12
C GLN A 267 2.49 12.50 -13.38
N GLN A 268 2.70 13.14 -14.54
CA GLN A 268 2.97 12.43 -15.80
C GLN A 268 4.28 11.64 -15.75
N GLN A 269 5.35 12.22 -15.19
CA GLN A 269 6.63 11.53 -14.99
C GLN A 269 6.50 10.33 -14.05
N ARG A 270 5.73 10.43 -12.97
CA ARG A 270 5.44 9.29 -12.08
C ARG A 270 4.63 8.19 -12.77
N VAL A 271 3.60 8.55 -13.55
CA VAL A 271 2.83 7.59 -14.36
C VAL A 271 3.73 6.89 -15.37
N SER A 272 4.64 7.62 -16.03
CA SER A 272 5.62 7.06 -16.95
C SER A 272 6.55 6.06 -16.24
N LEU A 273 7.18 6.45 -15.12
CA LEU A 273 8.04 5.58 -14.30
C LEU A 273 7.32 4.31 -13.79
N ALA A 274 6.01 4.38 -13.57
CA ALA A 274 5.21 3.24 -13.14
C ALA A 274 4.80 2.29 -14.27
N ASN A 275 4.91 2.71 -15.54
CA ASN A 275 4.56 1.88 -16.69
C ASN A 275 5.74 1.61 -17.64
N ASP A 276 6.92 2.22 -17.39
CA ASP A 276 8.13 2.03 -18.19
C ASP A 276 8.67 0.57 -18.14
N PRO A 277 8.82 -0.11 -19.30
CA PRO A 277 9.41 -1.43 -19.40
C PRO A 277 10.85 -1.59 -18.86
N ILE A 278 11.67 -0.55 -18.70
CA ILE A 278 12.97 -0.69 -18.02
C ILE A 278 12.77 -0.95 -16.51
N ASN A 279 11.68 -0.43 -15.94
CA ASN A 279 11.31 -0.58 -14.54
C ASN A 279 10.33 -1.75 -14.30
N LEU A 280 9.92 -2.47 -15.34
CA LEU A 280 8.95 -3.57 -15.24
C LEU A 280 9.49 -4.90 -15.75
N LEU A 281 9.17 -5.99 -15.03
CA LEU A 281 9.47 -7.37 -15.40
C LEU A 281 8.31 -8.30 -14.99
N ALA A 282 7.98 -9.30 -15.81
CA ALA A 282 7.21 -10.46 -15.38
C ALA A 282 8.10 -11.37 -14.52
N VAL A 283 7.65 -11.69 -13.31
CA VAL A 283 8.41 -12.45 -12.30
C VAL A 283 7.55 -13.46 -11.56
N GLU A 284 8.20 -14.36 -10.84
CA GLU A 284 7.58 -15.35 -9.97
C GLU A 284 6.86 -14.65 -8.80
N GLY A 285 5.53 -14.79 -8.73
CA GLY A 285 4.69 -14.07 -7.76
C GLY A 285 5.07 -14.31 -6.30
N THR A 286 5.57 -15.51 -5.98
CA THR A 286 6.08 -15.85 -4.63
C THR A 286 7.30 -15.02 -4.22
N VAL A 287 8.14 -14.61 -5.17
CA VAL A 287 9.38 -13.85 -4.92
C VAL A 287 9.09 -12.35 -4.84
N LYS A 288 8.20 -11.85 -5.69
CA LYS A 288 7.72 -10.47 -5.65
C LYS A 288 7.18 -10.10 -4.27
N GLY A 289 6.45 -11.01 -3.62
CA GLY A 289 6.00 -10.85 -2.24
C GLY A 289 7.12 -10.71 -1.21
N GLN A 290 8.26 -11.38 -1.42
CA GLN A 290 9.44 -11.29 -0.55
C GLN A 290 10.20 -9.98 -0.73
N LYS A 291 10.37 -9.52 -1.98
CA LYS A 291 11.01 -8.24 -2.31
C LYS A 291 10.30 -7.05 -1.65
N SER A 292 8.96 -7.03 -1.66
CA SER A 292 8.12 -6.04 -1.00
C SER A 292 8.47 -4.58 -1.39
N LYS A 293 9.28 -3.89 -0.58
CA LYS A 293 9.69 -2.48 -0.75
C LYS A 293 11.21 -2.31 -0.71
N GLY A 294 11.96 -3.42 -0.82
CA GLY A 294 13.42 -3.42 -0.77
C GLY A 294 14.04 -2.81 -2.01
N ASN A 295 15.14 -2.10 -1.80
CA ASN A 295 16.11 -1.70 -2.83
C ASN A 295 17.29 -2.69 -2.84
N ALA A 296 18.26 -2.51 -3.74
CA ALA A 296 19.41 -3.42 -3.88
C ALA A 296 20.22 -3.68 -2.58
N ALA A 297 20.20 -2.76 -1.61
CA ALA A 297 20.87 -2.94 -0.31
C ALA A 297 20.14 -3.91 0.64
N THR A 298 18.84 -4.10 0.45
CA THR A 298 17.95 -4.83 1.37
C THR A 298 17.36 -6.08 0.74
N TRP A 299 17.34 -6.16 -0.59
CA TRP A 299 16.90 -7.33 -1.32
C TRP A 299 17.60 -7.45 -2.68
N LEU A 300 18.00 -8.68 -3.04
CA LEU A 300 18.49 -9.06 -4.36
C LEU A 300 17.83 -10.39 -4.78
N PRO A 301 17.64 -10.65 -6.08
CA PRO A 301 17.17 -11.93 -6.60
C PRO A 301 17.94 -13.12 -6.02
N PRO A 302 17.24 -14.18 -5.56
CA PRO A 302 17.86 -15.46 -5.26
C PRO A 302 18.69 -16.02 -6.42
N GLU A 303 18.20 -15.88 -7.66
CA GLU A 303 18.97 -16.20 -8.86
C GLU A 303 20.14 -15.24 -9.02
N THR A 304 21.35 -15.75 -8.83
CA THR A 304 22.59 -14.95 -8.86
C THR A 304 22.96 -14.50 -10.26
N ALA A 305 22.66 -15.28 -11.31
CA ALA A 305 22.98 -14.94 -12.69
C ALA A 305 22.22 -13.70 -13.17
N PHE A 306 21.01 -13.47 -12.65
CA PHE A 306 20.18 -12.33 -13.03
C PHE A 306 20.57 -11.01 -12.32
N ARG A 307 21.44 -11.05 -11.30
CA ARG A 307 21.69 -9.86 -10.46
C ARG A 307 22.29 -8.68 -11.20
N CYS A 308 23.12 -8.92 -12.21
CA CYS A 308 23.71 -7.87 -13.05
C CYS A 308 22.64 -7.09 -13.81
N GLU A 309 21.77 -7.80 -14.54
CA GLU A 309 20.62 -7.19 -15.21
C GLU A 309 19.67 -6.50 -14.23
N TYR A 310 19.37 -7.13 -13.09
CA TYR A 310 18.49 -6.58 -12.07
C TYR A 310 18.97 -5.21 -11.54
N VAL A 311 20.27 -5.07 -11.23
CA VAL A 311 20.79 -3.78 -10.74
C VAL A 311 21.04 -2.78 -11.88
N ALA A 312 21.38 -3.24 -13.08
CA ALA A 312 21.47 -2.38 -14.26
C ALA A 312 20.13 -1.71 -14.59
N ARG A 313 19.02 -2.46 -14.54
CA ARG A 313 17.65 -1.93 -14.67
C ARG A 313 17.33 -0.90 -13.59
N GLN A 314 17.73 -1.12 -12.32
CA GLN A 314 17.56 -0.12 -11.26
C GLN A 314 18.33 1.17 -11.55
N VAL A 315 19.60 1.06 -11.94
CA VAL A 315 20.44 2.21 -12.26
C VAL A 315 19.89 3.00 -13.44
N SER A 316 19.50 2.33 -14.52
CA SER A 316 18.84 2.95 -15.67
C SER A 316 17.55 3.65 -15.28
N ALA A 317 16.63 2.97 -14.58
CA ALA A 317 15.36 3.58 -14.16
C ALA A 317 15.59 4.80 -13.26
N LYS A 318 16.58 4.74 -12.36
CA LYS A 318 16.93 5.89 -11.51
C LYS A 318 17.55 7.04 -12.31
N ALA A 319 18.38 6.75 -13.33
CA ALA A 319 18.96 7.77 -14.20
C ALA A 319 17.90 8.47 -15.08
N THR A 320 17.07 7.69 -15.78
CA THR A 320 15.99 8.19 -16.68
C THR A 320 15.02 9.12 -15.96
N TYR A 321 14.69 8.81 -14.69
CA TYR A 321 13.73 9.58 -13.90
C TYR A 321 14.37 10.47 -12.83
N HIS A 322 15.67 10.80 -12.98
CA HIS A 322 16.43 11.70 -12.10
C HIS A 322 16.35 11.37 -10.60
N LEU A 323 16.16 10.08 -10.28
CA LEU A 323 16.14 9.56 -8.91
C LEU A 323 17.58 9.41 -8.38
N TRP A 324 17.71 9.37 -7.06
CA TRP A 324 18.97 9.13 -6.37
C TRP A 324 19.07 7.71 -5.81
N VAL A 325 20.27 7.33 -5.39
CA VAL A 325 20.53 6.11 -4.60
C VAL A 325 20.89 6.46 -3.17
N THR A 326 20.63 5.56 -2.23
CA THR A 326 21.22 5.68 -0.88
C THR A 326 22.66 5.17 -0.87
N GLU A 327 23.49 5.60 0.08
CA GLU A 327 24.88 5.14 0.22
C GLU A 327 24.99 3.60 0.21
N SER A 328 24.16 2.95 1.04
CA SER A 328 24.07 1.49 1.12
C SER A 328 23.60 0.82 -0.18
N GLU A 329 22.74 1.48 -0.95
CA GLU A 329 22.23 0.99 -2.22
C GLU A 329 23.29 1.11 -3.31
N LYS A 330 23.99 2.24 -3.40
CA LYS A 330 25.12 2.43 -4.31
C LYS A 330 26.20 1.38 -4.05
N ALA A 331 26.60 1.17 -2.79
CA ALA A 331 27.59 0.17 -2.43
C ALA A 331 27.17 -1.26 -2.81
N ALA A 332 25.90 -1.63 -2.60
CA ALA A 332 25.38 -2.95 -2.97
C ALA A 332 25.32 -3.16 -4.49
N ILE A 333 24.88 -2.14 -5.24
CA ILE A 333 24.85 -2.18 -6.71
C ILE A 333 26.27 -2.25 -7.27
N GLU A 334 27.19 -1.43 -6.76
CA GLU A 334 28.60 -1.41 -7.20
C GLU A 334 29.29 -2.76 -6.94
N GLN A 335 29.02 -3.40 -5.79
CA GLN A 335 29.55 -4.73 -5.49
C GLN A 335 29.09 -5.79 -6.51
N ILE A 336 27.85 -5.73 -6.98
CA ILE A 336 27.34 -6.63 -8.03
C ILE A 336 27.97 -6.30 -9.38
N LEU A 337 27.96 -5.03 -9.80
CA LEU A 337 28.48 -4.59 -11.10
C LEU A 337 29.99 -4.78 -11.26
N ARG A 338 30.77 -4.77 -10.16
CA ARG A 338 32.20 -5.17 -10.19
C ARG A 338 32.40 -6.63 -10.64
N GLY A 339 31.39 -7.49 -10.51
CA GLY A 339 31.39 -8.87 -11.04
C GLY A 339 31.00 -8.97 -12.52
N CYS A 340 30.51 -7.89 -13.12
CA CYS A 340 30.02 -7.81 -14.50
C CYS A 340 30.19 -6.37 -15.05
N PRO A 341 31.44 -5.89 -15.20
CA PRO A 341 31.71 -4.48 -15.55
C PRO A 341 31.16 -4.10 -16.93
N GLU A 342 31.14 -5.05 -17.88
CA GLU A 342 30.60 -4.87 -19.23
C GLU A 342 29.06 -4.93 -19.31
N GLN A 343 28.36 -4.98 -18.17
CA GLN A 343 26.89 -4.93 -18.15
C GLN A 343 26.42 -3.57 -18.66
N GLU A 344 25.85 -3.52 -19.86
CA GLU A 344 25.26 -2.32 -20.45
C GLU A 344 24.09 -1.79 -19.60
N ALA A 345 23.92 -0.47 -19.62
CA ALA A 345 22.73 0.20 -19.11
C ALA A 345 21.57 0.06 -20.11
N PHE A 346 20.35 -0.10 -19.58
CA PHE A 346 19.12 -0.07 -20.36
C PHE A 346 18.75 1.38 -20.70
N VAL A 347 18.23 1.60 -21.91
CA VAL A 347 17.64 2.86 -22.36
C VAL A 347 16.11 2.70 -22.41
N SER A 348 15.37 3.72 -22.01
CA SER A 348 13.91 3.72 -22.08
C SER A 348 13.40 4.35 -23.38
N PRO A 349 12.44 3.73 -24.09
CA PRO A 349 11.67 4.40 -25.13
C PRO A 349 10.53 5.28 -24.57
N PHE A 350 10.31 5.27 -23.24
CA PHE A 350 9.30 6.04 -22.49
C PHE A 350 9.93 7.19 -21.68
N ALA A 351 11.11 7.66 -22.10
CA ALA A 351 11.74 8.83 -21.49
C ALA A 351 10.74 10.00 -21.49
N PRO A 352 10.41 10.58 -20.31
CA PRO A 352 9.40 11.61 -20.24
C PRO A 352 9.92 12.84 -20.98
N ALA A 353 9.13 13.36 -21.93
CA ALA A 353 9.44 14.61 -22.61
C ALA A 353 9.78 15.69 -21.57
N PRO A 354 10.77 16.57 -21.83
CA PRO A 354 11.13 17.63 -20.91
C PRO A 354 9.90 18.42 -20.49
N LEU A 355 9.93 18.96 -19.27
CA LEU A 355 8.95 19.95 -18.85
C LEU A 355 9.07 21.15 -19.77
N VAL A 356 8.20 21.20 -20.78
CA VAL A 356 7.85 22.46 -21.43
C VAL A 356 7.18 23.25 -20.31
N GLU A 357 7.93 24.18 -19.70
CA GLU A 357 7.32 25.27 -18.95
C GLU A 357 6.26 25.86 -19.87
N GLU A 358 4.99 25.69 -19.49
CA GLU A 358 3.89 26.34 -20.20
C GLU A 358 4.21 27.84 -20.18
N PRO A 359 4.43 28.48 -21.35
CA PRO A 359 4.92 29.83 -21.39
C PRO A 359 3.93 30.70 -20.62
N ALA A 360 4.43 31.36 -19.56
CA ALA A 360 3.60 32.06 -18.58
C ALA A 360 2.50 32.86 -19.32
N PRO A 361 1.22 32.68 -18.94
CA PRO A 361 0.10 33.17 -19.73
C PRO A 361 0.33 34.65 -20.05
N ALA A 362 0.34 34.96 -21.34
CA ALA A 362 0.73 36.28 -21.83
C ALA A 362 -0.01 37.35 -21.02
N PRO A 363 0.69 38.40 -20.53
CA PRO A 363 0.08 39.40 -19.67
C PRO A 363 -1.19 39.91 -20.35
N PRO A 364 -2.32 40.01 -19.63
CA PRO A 364 -3.60 40.34 -20.25
C PRO A 364 -3.45 41.65 -21.03
N PRO A 365 -4.07 41.76 -22.23
CA PRO A 365 -3.94 42.96 -23.04
C PRO A 365 -4.28 44.18 -22.20
N PRO A 366 -3.50 45.29 -22.32
CA PRO A 366 -3.68 46.45 -21.47
C PRO A 366 -5.14 46.91 -21.51
N ALA A 367 -5.73 47.08 -20.33
CA ALA A 367 -7.13 47.44 -20.21
C ALA A 367 -7.44 48.67 -21.07
N PRO A 368 -8.58 48.70 -21.80
CA PRO A 368 -8.93 49.85 -22.62
C PRO A 368 -8.92 51.12 -21.75
N PRO A 369 -8.37 52.24 -22.26
CA PRO A 369 -8.19 53.44 -21.45
C PRO A 369 -9.54 53.88 -20.87
N GLN A 370 -9.58 54.00 -19.54
CA GLN A 370 -10.78 54.49 -18.86
C GLN A 370 -11.15 55.87 -19.42
N PRO A 371 -12.44 56.15 -19.70
CA PRO A 371 -12.87 57.48 -20.11
C PRO A 371 -12.41 58.51 -19.08
N ALA A 372 -11.78 59.60 -19.56
CA ALA A 372 -11.31 60.65 -18.68
C ALA A 372 -12.48 61.19 -17.83
N PRO A 373 -12.27 61.45 -16.53
CA PRO A 373 -13.33 62.03 -15.69
C PRO A 373 -13.79 63.37 -16.29
N PRO A 374 -15.10 63.65 -16.30
CA PRO A 374 -15.64 64.85 -16.95
C PRO A 374 -15.03 66.11 -16.33
N GLN A 375 -14.56 67.02 -17.18
CA GLN A 375 -13.98 68.28 -16.73
C GLN A 375 -15.01 69.09 -15.93
N PRO A 376 -14.61 69.75 -14.83
CA PRO A 376 -15.49 70.66 -14.10
C PRO A 376 -16.03 71.76 -15.03
N ALA A 377 -17.34 72.00 -14.95
CA ALA A 377 -17.97 73.07 -15.72
C ALA A 377 -17.38 74.45 -15.36
N PRO A 378 -17.25 75.38 -16.32
CA PRO A 378 -16.69 76.70 -16.06
C PRO A 378 -17.58 77.50 -15.07
N PRO A 379 -16.98 78.30 -14.18
CA PRO A 379 -17.73 79.05 -13.17
C PRO A 379 -18.66 80.09 -13.80
N GLN A 380 -19.90 80.15 -13.32
CA GLN A 380 -20.87 81.16 -13.76
C GLN A 380 -20.49 82.56 -13.22
N PRO A 381 -20.76 83.65 -13.97
CA PRO A 381 -20.50 85.02 -13.50
C PRO A 381 -21.35 85.39 -12.27
N ALA A 382 -20.75 86.13 -11.33
CA ALA A 382 -21.43 86.58 -10.12
C ALA A 382 -22.49 87.67 -10.43
N PRO A 383 -23.68 87.63 -9.80
CA PRO A 383 -24.67 88.70 -9.90
C PRO A 383 -24.26 89.94 -9.07
N ALA A 384 -24.73 91.11 -9.52
CA ALA A 384 -24.44 92.42 -8.92
C ALA A 384 -25.19 92.66 -7.58
N PRO A 385 -24.69 93.55 -6.70
CA PRO A 385 -25.22 93.70 -5.34
C PRO A 385 -26.50 94.56 -5.26
N VAL A 386 -27.41 94.17 -4.36
CA VAL A 386 -28.60 94.95 -3.97
C VAL A 386 -28.58 95.19 -2.45
N GLN A 387 -29.01 96.38 -2.03
CA GLN A 387 -28.94 96.88 -0.65
C GLN A 387 -30.14 96.46 0.25
N PRO A 388 -30.07 96.62 1.60
CA PRO A 388 -30.80 95.78 2.55
C PRO A 388 -31.95 96.46 3.34
N ALA A 389 -32.91 95.65 3.83
CA ALA A 389 -33.74 95.84 5.05
C ALA A 389 -34.72 94.63 5.22
N PRO A 390 -35.39 94.43 6.38
CA PRO A 390 -34.87 94.28 7.74
C PRO A 390 -35.31 92.94 8.42
N ALA A 391 -34.76 92.64 9.60
CA ALA A 391 -35.13 91.51 10.50
C ALA A 391 -36.53 91.70 11.16
N PRO A 392 -37.16 90.71 11.86
CA PRO A 392 -36.64 89.48 12.50
C PRO A 392 -37.38 88.18 12.00
N ALA A 393 -37.42 86.98 12.64
CA ALA A 393 -37.11 86.52 14.00
C ALA A 393 -36.74 85.01 14.13
N HIS A 394 -36.68 84.52 15.37
CA HIS A 394 -36.50 83.12 15.85
C HIS A 394 -37.85 82.35 15.97
N PRO A 395 -37.90 81.01 16.22
CA PRO A 395 -36.89 80.05 16.73
C PRO A 395 -36.55 78.92 15.71
N GLU A 396 -35.82 77.82 15.96
CA GLU A 396 -35.52 76.98 17.14
C GLU A 396 -34.29 76.09 16.83
N PRO A 397 -33.48 75.60 17.80
CA PRO A 397 -32.30 74.79 17.47
C PRO A 397 -32.66 73.36 17.04
N ALA A 398 -32.44 73.04 15.76
CA ALA A 398 -32.49 71.67 15.27
C ALA A 398 -31.32 70.82 15.83
N PRO A 399 -31.53 69.52 16.15
CA PRO A 399 -30.55 68.68 16.82
C PRO A 399 -29.35 68.33 15.94
N ALA A 400 -28.23 68.01 16.61
CA ALA A 400 -26.98 67.63 15.95
C ALA A 400 -27.17 66.44 14.99
N GLN A 401 -26.67 66.57 13.77
CA GLN A 401 -26.60 65.46 12.82
C GLN A 401 -25.63 64.39 13.34
N PRO A 402 -25.97 63.09 13.25
CA PRO A 402 -25.05 62.02 13.59
C PRO A 402 -23.87 61.99 12.62
N ALA A 403 -22.72 61.50 13.12
CA ALA A 403 -21.48 61.36 12.36
C ALA A 403 -21.68 60.52 11.07
N PRO A 404 -20.90 60.78 10.00
CA PRO A 404 -20.99 60.01 8.77
C PRO A 404 -20.75 58.52 9.03
N ALA A 405 -21.64 57.69 8.49
CA ALA A 405 -21.51 56.23 8.56
C ALA A 405 -20.20 55.77 7.91
N GLN A 406 -19.54 54.79 8.54
CA GLN A 406 -18.37 54.14 7.94
C GLN A 406 -18.79 53.38 6.67
N PRO A 407 -17.90 53.22 5.67
CA PRO A 407 -18.21 52.44 4.48
C PRO A 407 -18.59 51.00 4.85
N GLU A 408 -19.66 50.52 4.23
CA GLU A 408 -20.16 49.16 4.40
C GLU A 408 -19.11 48.15 3.90
N PRO A 409 -18.82 47.05 4.64
CA PRO A 409 -17.91 46.02 4.16
C PRO A 409 -18.43 45.39 2.86
N ALA A 410 -17.53 45.12 1.92
CA ALA A 410 -17.89 44.48 0.66
C ALA A 410 -18.59 43.12 0.90
N PRO A 411 -19.60 42.75 0.10
CA PRO A 411 -20.32 41.49 0.26
C PRO A 411 -19.35 40.31 0.16
N ALA A 412 -19.54 39.32 1.04
CA ALA A 412 -18.70 38.14 1.09
C ALA A 412 -18.70 37.37 -0.24
N PRO A 413 -17.61 36.68 -0.61
CA PRO A 413 -17.59 35.79 -1.76
C PRO A 413 -18.72 34.76 -1.68
N PRO A 414 -19.31 34.33 -2.83
CA PRO A 414 -20.31 33.28 -2.83
C PRO A 414 -19.74 32.01 -2.17
N GLU A 415 -20.54 31.42 -1.29
CA GLU A 415 -20.17 30.23 -0.52
C GLU A 415 -19.76 29.09 -1.47
N PRO A 416 -18.63 28.39 -1.21
CA PRO A 416 -18.21 27.30 -2.08
C PRO A 416 -19.31 26.23 -2.16
N PRO A 417 -19.51 25.59 -3.34
CA PRO A 417 -20.53 24.57 -3.49
C PRO A 417 -20.34 23.47 -2.43
N ALA A 418 -21.43 23.12 -1.76
CA ALA A 418 -21.40 22.14 -0.67
C ALA A 418 -20.65 20.87 -1.12
N PRO A 419 -19.73 20.34 -0.30
CA PRO A 419 -18.88 19.22 -0.71
C PRO A 419 -19.78 18.04 -1.11
N VAL A 420 -19.53 17.51 -2.31
CA VAL A 420 -20.28 16.38 -2.86
C VAL A 420 -20.25 15.25 -1.82
N PRO A 421 -21.40 14.81 -1.28
CA PRO A 421 -21.42 14.03 -0.05
C PRO A 421 -20.75 12.67 -0.31
N GLN A 422 -19.62 12.44 0.36
CA GLN A 422 -18.82 11.24 0.14
C GLN A 422 -19.65 10.00 0.46
N THR A 423 -19.64 9.04 -0.47
CA THR A 423 -20.27 7.74 -0.28
C THR A 423 -19.45 6.90 0.69
N VAL A 424 -20.02 6.58 1.85
CA VAL A 424 -19.31 5.94 2.98
C VAL A 424 -20.03 4.68 3.47
N HIS A 425 -19.25 3.73 3.98
CA HIS A 425 -19.77 2.44 4.47
C HIS A 425 -19.89 2.44 6.00
N PRO A 426 -21.06 2.06 6.58
CA PRO A 426 -21.21 1.96 8.03
C PRO A 426 -20.16 1.06 8.70
N GLY A 427 -19.54 1.57 9.77
CA GLY A 427 -18.49 0.87 10.52
C GLY A 427 -17.09 0.93 9.91
N SER A 428 -16.93 1.41 8.67
CA SER A 428 -15.59 1.61 8.07
C SER A 428 -14.83 2.75 8.77
N PHE A 429 -13.49 2.71 8.73
CA PHE A 429 -12.64 3.73 9.36
C PHE A 429 -12.72 5.07 8.63
N CYS A 430 -12.53 6.17 9.37
CA CYS A 430 -12.54 7.53 8.83
C CYS A 430 -11.36 8.36 9.38
N SER A 431 -10.86 9.29 8.58
CA SER A 431 -9.60 9.99 8.85
C SER A 431 -9.73 11.20 9.78
N SER A 432 -10.93 11.75 9.94
CA SER A 432 -11.17 13.03 10.63
C SER A 432 -12.48 13.01 11.41
N GLU A 433 -12.40 13.25 12.71
CA GLU A 433 -13.57 13.32 13.59
C GLU A 433 -14.51 14.46 13.17
N GLY A 434 -15.82 14.21 13.22
CA GLY A 434 -16.85 15.15 12.77
C GLY A 434 -17.06 15.22 11.26
N ALA A 435 -16.27 14.51 10.43
CA ALA A 435 -16.54 14.41 9.00
C ALA A 435 -17.93 13.81 8.71
N THR A 436 -18.60 14.30 7.67
CA THR A 436 -19.93 13.87 7.26
C THR A 436 -19.90 13.12 5.92
N GLY A 437 -20.83 12.19 5.73
CA GLY A 437 -20.97 11.41 4.51
C GLY A 437 -22.36 10.78 4.39
N VAL A 438 -22.63 10.11 3.27
CA VAL A 438 -23.89 9.39 3.05
C VAL A 438 -23.63 7.95 2.63
N THR A 439 -24.49 7.01 3.01
CA THR A 439 -24.41 5.64 2.48
C THR A 439 -24.95 5.56 1.05
N ASN A 440 -24.69 4.45 0.35
CA ASN A 440 -25.36 4.09 -0.92
C ASN A 440 -26.91 4.06 -0.83
N ARG A 441 -27.50 4.15 0.36
CA ARG A 441 -28.96 4.24 0.59
C ARG A 441 -29.40 5.63 1.07
N GLY A 442 -28.54 6.65 0.96
CA GLY A 442 -28.83 8.04 1.35
C GLY A 442 -28.84 8.28 2.88
N THR A 443 -28.42 7.32 3.70
CA THR A 443 -28.37 7.51 5.16
C THR A 443 -27.21 8.44 5.53
N ALA A 444 -27.48 9.51 6.27
CA ALA A 444 -26.44 10.41 6.77
C ALA A 444 -25.55 9.74 7.83
N MET A 445 -24.25 10.00 7.75
CA MET A 445 -23.21 9.39 8.58
C MET A 445 -22.25 10.45 9.11
N VAL A 446 -21.77 10.26 10.33
CA VAL A 446 -20.75 11.09 10.99
C VAL A 446 -19.59 10.21 11.46
N CYS A 447 -18.37 10.67 11.25
CA CYS A 447 -17.16 10.07 11.78
C CYS A 447 -17.03 10.38 13.28
N LYS A 448 -17.19 9.37 14.16
CA LYS A 448 -17.10 9.55 15.62
C LYS A 448 -16.62 8.29 16.35
N THR A 449 -15.90 8.48 17.45
CA THR A 449 -15.55 7.41 18.41
C THR A 449 -16.76 7.05 19.31
N THR A 450 -16.69 5.93 20.03
CA THR A 450 -17.62 5.63 21.15
C THR A 450 -16.84 5.15 22.37
N ALA A 451 -17.50 5.03 23.53
CA ALA A 451 -16.86 4.56 24.77
C ALA A 451 -16.27 3.14 24.65
N GLU A 452 -16.78 2.33 23.72
CA GLU A 452 -16.37 0.95 23.46
C GLU A 452 -15.38 0.81 22.28
N ASP A 453 -15.25 1.84 21.42
CA ASP A 453 -14.28 1.85 20.32
C ASP A 453 -13.73 3.26 20.08
N SER A 454 -12.49 3.47 20.57
CA SER A 454 -11.71 4.70 20.45
C SER A 454 -11.18 4.98 19.05
N ARG A 455 -11.49 4.13 18.05
CA ARG A 455 -11.11 4.35 16.66
C ARG A 455 -12.23 5.08 15.91
N LEU A 456 -11.83 6.08 15.12
CA LEU A 456 -12.73 6.83 14.27
C LEU A 456 -13.38 5.94 13.21
N ARG A 457 -14.71 5.85 13.25
CA ARG A 457 -15.52 5.07 12.30
C ARG A 457 -16.74 5.87 11.84
N TRP A 458 -17.17 5.61 10.61
CA TRP A 458 -18.43 6.08 10.06
C TRP A 458 -19.62 5.43 10.80
N ARG A 459 -20.38 6.24 11.53
CA ARG A 459 -21.58 5.83 12.27
C ARG A 459 -22.77 6.65 11.79
N ALA A 460 -23.99 6.17 12.01
CA ALA A 460 -25.18 6.98 11.71
C ALA A 460 -25.09 8.33 12.45
N ALA A 461 -25.45 9.40 11.73
CA ALA A 461 -25.33 10.78 12.20
C ALA A 461 -25.97 10.98 13.57
#